data_AF-A0A7C1VGQ0-F1
#
_entry.id   AF-A0A7C1VGQ0-F1
#
_cell.length_a   1.000
_cell.length_b   1.000
_cell.length_c   1.000
_cell.angle_alpha   90.00
_cell.angle_beta   90.00
_cell.angle_gamma   90.00
#
_symmetry.space_group_name_H-M   'P 1'
#
loop_
_entity.id
_entity.type
_entity.pdbx_description
1 polymer ?
#
loop_
_entity_poly.entity_id
_entity_poly.type
_entity_poly.pdbx_seq_one_letter_code
_entity_poly.pdbx_strand_id
1 'polypeptide(L)'
;MFKQIQKQKCLDCNGKIFGYYAVRCLVCRGKAQRKDKPECLDCDKVLSVCYSKRCVKCHHKNSTVWNKGTSKIKNRSCITCQTVFMPKYHNDKQIYCSNQCVYKREPWNKGKTQYQNLGEKNPNWQGGKTKETKRIRATVEYKNWRINVFTRDDFTCQSCGNRGGNLNADHELPFALFPDLRFEVLNGRTLCGGCHRKTDTYGNAYRTRDLHLMNKFYV
;
A
#
# COMPACT_ATOMS: atom_id res chain seq x y z
N MET A 1 22.67 10.29 22.12
CA MET A 1 23.76 11.23 21.81
C MET A 1 23.56 11.72 20.37
N PHE A 2 22.91 12.88 20.18
CA PHE A 2 22.72 13.44 18.84
C PHE A 2 24.07 13.96 18.34
N LYS A 3 24.65 13.32 17.32
CA LYS A 3 25.87 13.82 16.67
C LYS A 3 25.58 15.22 16.15
N GLN A 4 26.29 16.22 16.67
CA GLN A 4 26.25 17.58 16.14
C GLN A 4 26.55 17.51 14.64
N ILE A 5 25.58 17.95 13.81
CA ILE A 5 25.76 18.05 12.37
C ILE A 5 26.85 19.10 12.17
N GLN A 6 28.07 18.67 11.79
CA GLN A 6 29.12 19.58 11.40
C GLN A 6 28.57 20.45 10.26
N LYS A 7 28.58 21.76 10.45
CA LYS A 7 28.25 22.75 9.43
C LYS A 7 29.32 22.65 8.35
N GLN A 8 29.12 21.75 7.40
CA GLN A 8 29.97 21.68 6.22
C GLN A 8 29.89 23.05 5.50
N LYS A 9 30.97 23.46 4.83
CA LYS A 9 31.02 24.69 4.03
C LYS A 9 31.00 24.34 2.56
N CYS A 10 30.37 25.19 1.75
CA CYS A 10 30.32 25.05 0.30
C CYS A 10 31.74 25.07 -0.28
N LEU A 11 32.07 24.08 -1.11
CA LEU A 11 33.38 24.01 -1.77
C LEU A 11 33.71 25.25 -2.61
N ASP A 12 32.72 25.89 -3.24
CA ASP A 12 32.98 26.96 -4.22
C ASP A 12 32.90 28.38 -3.62
N CYS A 13 32.24 28.57 -2.47
CA CYS A 13 32.04 29.91 -1.88
C CYS A 13 32.19 29.97 -0.36
N ASN A 14 32.56 28.85 0.26
CA ASN A 14 32.66 28.69 1.71
C ASN A 14 31.36 28.99 2.50
N GLY A 15 30.24 29.20 1.80
CA GLY A 15 28.92 29.49 2.37
C GLY A 15 28.27 28.28 3.03
N LYS A 16 27.24 28.51 3.85
CA LYS A 16 26.53 27.43 4.57
C LYS A 16 25.81 26.49 3.59
N ILE A 17 25.94 25.20 3.83
CA ILE A 17 25.22 24.15 3.10
C ILE A 17 24.21 23.47 4.03
N PHE A 18 23.04 23.19 3.47
CA PHE A 18 21.95 22.52 4.16
C PHE A 18 21.78 21.14 3.53
N GLY A 19 22.11 20.09 4.28
CA GLY A 19 22.00 18.69 3.85
C GLY A 19 23.24 17.88 4.17
N TYR A 20 23.05 16.69 4.75
CA TYR A 20 24.12 15.83 5.26
C TYR A 20 25.13 15.38 4.18
N TYR A 21 24.68 15.28 2.93
CA TYR A 21 25.50 14.86 1.77
C TYR A 21 25.74 16.00 0.76
N ALA A 22 25.34 17.24 1.07
CA ALA A 22 25.46 18.33 0.13
C ALA A 22 26.87 18.93 0.21
N VAL A 23 27.65 18.93 -0.87
CA VAL A 23 29.00 19.55 -0.90
C VAL A 23 29.02 21.00 -1.45
N ARG A 24 27.88 21.49 -1.95
CA ARG A 24 27.68 22.81 -2.58
C ARG A 24 26.35 23.44 -2.16
N CYS A 25 26.29 24.76 -1.98
CA CYS A 25 25.07 25.48 -1.58
C CYS A 25 24.06 25.60 -2.73
N LEU A 26 22.79 25.89 -2.43
CA LEU A 26 21.73 26.02 -3.44
C LEU A 26 22.05 27.11 -4.47
N VAL A 27 22.73 28.18 -4.06
CA VAL A 27 23.17 29.25 -4.96
C VAL A 27 24.26 28.75 -5.92
N CYS A 28 25.30 28.06 -5.42
CA CYS A 28 26.35 27.48 -6.27
C CYS A 28 25.84 26.31 -7.12
N ARG A 29 24.84 25.55 -6.64
CA ARG A 29 24.11 24.54 -7.42
C ARG A 29 23.29 25.18 -8.54
N GLY A 30 22.62 26.31 -8.27
CA GLY A 30 21.86 27.07 -9.27
C GLY A 30 22.75 27.80 -10.28
N LYS A 31 23.93 28.26 -9.85
CA LYS A 31 25.00 28.82 -10.70
C LYS A 31 25.78 27.76 -11.49
N ALA A 32 25.42 26.48 -11.39
CA ALA A 32 26.02 25.40 -12.20
C ALA A 32 25.63 25.46 -13.69
N GLN A 33 25.15 26.61 -14.18
CA GLN A 33 25.30 27.01 -15.57
C GLN A 33 26.68 27.67 -15.74
N ARG A 34 27.76 26.87 -15.64
CA ARG A 34 29.07 27.35 -16.10
C ARG A 34 28.93 27.73 -17.58
N LYS A 35 29.38 28.93 -17.98
CA LYS A 35 29.44 29.33 -19.40
C LYS A 35 30.29 28.34 -20.20
N ASP A 36 31.31 27.79 -19.55
CA ASP A 36 32.25 26.86 -20.16
C ASP A 36 31.80 25.43 -19.86
N LYS A 37 31.15 24.84 -20.86
CA LYS A 37 30.70 23.44 -20.83
C LYS A 37 31.88 22.52 -21.17
N PRO A 38 32.11 21.44 -20.40
CA PRO A 38 33.23 20.53 -20.66
C PRO A 38 33.01 19.75 -21.95
N GLU A 39 34.09 19.34 -22.60
CA GLU A 39 34.06 18.43 -23.75
C GLU A 39 34.04 16.96 -23.29
N CYS A 40 33.49 16.09 -24.14
CA CYS A 40 33.41 14.66 -23.87
C CYS A 40 34.81 14.01 -23.96
N LEU A 41 35.18 13.18 -22.97
CA LEU A 41 36.49 12.51 -22.98
C LEU A 41 36.71 11.56 -24.18
N ASP A 42 35.65 11.10 -24.84
CA ASP A 42 35.74 10.17 -25.96
C ASP A 42 35.28 10.76 -27.31
N CYS A 43 34.94 12.07 -27.38
CA CYS A 43 34.65 12.78 -28.63
C CYS A 43 34.61 14.31 -28.45
N ASP A 44 34.69 15.08 -29.53
CA ASP A 44 34.75 16.56 -29.48
C ASP A 44 33.40 17.25 -29.19
N LYS A 45 32.46 16.53 -28.55
CA LYS A 45 31.13 17.06 -28.22
C LYS A 45 31.15 17.82 -26.91
N VAL A 46 30.81 19.11 -26.97
CA VAL A 46 30.52 19.95 -25.80
C VAL A 46 29.30 19.42 -25.04
N LEU A 47 29.45 19.19 -23.73
CA LEU A 47 28.45 18.55 -22.88
C LEU A 47 27.40 19.53 -22.37
N SER A 48 26.15 19.09 -22.31
CA SER A 48 25.04 19.93 -21.82
C SER A 48 25.09 20.22 -20.31
N VAL A 49 25.82 19.40 -19.55
CA VAL A 49 25.91 19.48 -18.09
C VAL A 49 27.37 19.54 -17.62
N CYS A 50 27.67 20.44 -16.69
CA CYS A 50 29.04 20.78 -16.31
C CYS A 50 29.77 19.74 -15.42
N TYR A 51 29.15 18.60 -15.14
CA TYR A 51 29.68 17.54 -14.29
C TYR A 51 29.76 16.18 -14.98
N SER A 52 29.19 16.04 -16.18
CA SER A 52 29.40 14.82 -16.96
C SER A 52 30.80 14.83 -17.55
N LYS A 53 31.43 13.66 -17.60
CA LYS A 53 32.73 13.47 -18.28
C LYS A 53 32.57 12.97 -19.73
N ARG A 54 31.39 12.44 -20.08
CA ARG A 54 31.11 11.82 -21.38
C ARG A 54 29.72 12.21 -21.90
N CYS A 55 29.55 12.25 -23.21
CA CYS A 55 28.23 12.44 -23.80
C CYS A 55 27.39 11.16 -23.66
N VAL A 56 26.06 11.26 -23.70
CA VAL A 56 25.15 10.10 -23.55
C VAL A 56 25.51 8.96 -24.52
N LYS A 57 25.86 9.30 -25.76
CA LYS A 57 26.27 8.33 -26.79
C LYS A 57 27.54 7.57 -26.39
N CYS A 58 28.59 8.28 -25.97
CA CYS A 58 29.86 7.65 -25.57
C CYS A 58 29.75 6.92 -24.23
N HIS A 59 28.94 7.44 -23.29
CA HIS A 59 28.61 6.76 -22.05
C HIS A 59 27.93 5.41 -22.33
N HIS A 60 26.92 5.34 -23.21
CA HIS A 60 26.24 4.08 -23.54
C HIS A 60 27.14 3.09 -24.30
N LYS A 61 28.07 3.59 -25.13
CA LYS A 61 29.08 2.72 -25.77
C LYS A 61 30.01 2.07 -24.75
N ASN A 62 30.44 2.84 -23.75
CA ASN A 62 31.36 2.38 -22.71
C ASN A 62 30.66 1.73 -21.50
N SER A 63 29.32 1.79 -21.44
CA SER A 63 28.55 1.14 -20.39
C SER A 63 28.40 -0.34 -20.73
N THR A 64 29.12 -1.19 -20.03
CA THR A 64 28.71 -2.58 -19.86
C THR A 64 27.46 -2.59 -18.99
N VAL A 65 26.27 -2.60 -19.62
CA VAL A 65 25.03 -2.87 -18.90
C VAL A 65 25.17 -4.25 -18.27
N TRP A 66 24.99 -4.37 -16.95
CA TRP A 66 25.18 -5.63 -16.22
C TRP A 66 24.29 -6.78 -16.76
N ASN A 67 23.29 -6.43 -17.57
CA ASN A 67 22.32 -7.34 -18.19
C ASN A 67 22.59 -7.70 -19.66
N LYS A 68 23.76 -7.38 -20.23
CA LYS A 68 24.14 -7.89 -21.57
C LYS A 68 24.28 -9.41 -21.52
N GLY A 69 23.17 -10.13 -21.74
CA GLY A 69 23.11 -11.60 -21.87
C GLY A 69 22.42 -12.37 -20.74
N THR A 70 21.81 -11.72 -19.73
CA THR A 70 21.37 -12.38 -18.48
C THR A 70 19.92 -12.87 -18.43
N SER A 71 19.19 -12.97 -19.55
CA SER A 71 17.84 -13.55 -19.48
C SER A 71 17.48 -14.37 -20.72
N LYS A 72 18.06 -15.56 -20.83
CA LYS A 72 17.49 -16.61 -21.71
C LYS A 72 16.35 -17.28 -20.94
N ILE A 73 15.15 -16.71 -21.01
CA ILE A 73 13.94 -17.41 -20.57
C ILE A 73 13.92 -18.76 -21.30
N LYS A 74 13.95 -19.86 -20.56
CA LYS A 74 13.92 -21.20 -21.15
C LYS A 74 12.48 -21.61 -21.42
N ASN A 75 12.27 -22.27 -22.56
CA ASN A 75 11.00 -22.92 -22.86
C ASN A 75 10.70 -24.00 -21.82
N ARG A 76 9.42 -24.19 -21.51
CA ARG A 76 8.93 -25.19 -20.55
C ARG A 76 7.88 -26.07 -21.18
N SER A 77 7.76 -27.30 -20.71
CA SER A 77 6.67 -28.20 -21.12
C SER A 77 5.53 -28.09 -20.11
N CYS A 78 4.30 -27.95 -20.60
CA CYS A 78 3.10 -27.92 -19.79
C CYS A 78 2.84 -29.30 -19.17
N ILE A 79 2.71 -29.41 -17.84
CA ILE A 79 2.42 -30.72 -17.20
C ILE A 79 1.07 -31.31 -17.68
N THR A 80 0.10 -30.46 -18.05
CA THR A 80 -1.24 -30.93 -18.43
C THR A 80 -1.35 -31.38 -19.89
N CYS A 81 -0.74 -30.64 -20.83
CA CYS A 81 -0.92 -30.89 -22.27
C CYS A 81 0.41 -31.11 -23.01
N GLN A 82 1.53 -31.12 -22.30
CA GLN A 82 2.90 -31.35 -22.78
C GLN A 82 3.41 -30.35 -23.83
N THR A 83 2.57 -29.41 -24.29
CA THR A 83 2.96 -28.32 -25.18
C THR A 83 4.12 -27.53 -24.61
N VAL A 84 5.14 -27.31 -25.43
CA VAL A 84 6.27 -26.45 -25.11
C VAL A 84 5.83 -24.98 -25.22
N PHE A 85 6.06 -24.19 -24.17
CA PHE A 85 5.63 -22.80 -24.09
C PHE A 85 6.70 -21.90 -23.47
N MET A 86 6.63 -20.61 -23.77
CA MET A 86 7.46 -19.58 -23.13
C MET A 86 6.75 -19.01 -21.90
N PRO A 87 7.37 -19.07 -20.71
CA PRO A 87 6.80 -18.46 -19.51
C PRO A 87 6.59 -16.94 -19.64
N LYS A 88 5.45 -16.46 -19.15
CA LYS A 88 5.12 -15.03 -19.14
C LYS A 88 5.93 -14.30 -18.06
N TYR A 89 6.31 -13.05 -18.33
CA TYR A 89 6.94 -12.14 -17.37
C TYR A 89 8.24 -12.67 -16.72
N HIS A 90 9.03 -13.48 -17.43
CA HIS A 90 10.23 -14.14 -16.88
C HIS A 90 9.92 -15.03 -15.65
N ASN A 91 8.70 -15.54 -15.53
CA ASN A 91 8.31 -16.42 -14.43
C ASN A 91 8.81 -17.84 -14.67
N ASP A 92 10.02 -18.13 -14.22
CA ASP A 92 10.61 -19.47 -14.22
C ASP A 92 9.85 -20.48 -13.35
N LYS A 93 8.82 -20.09 -12.61
CA LYS A 93 7.94 -21.02 -11.86
C LYS A 93 6.68 -21.38 -12.61
N GLN A 94 6.44 -20.86 -13.83
CA GLN A 94 5.26 -21.23 -14.60
C GLN A 94 5.36 -22.69 -15.04
N ILE A 95 4.31 -23.46 -14.77
CA ILE A 95 4.23 -24.91 -15.02
C ILE A 95 3.24 -25.23 -16.15
N TYR A 96 2.29 -24.34 -16.41
CA TYR A 96 1.20 -24.55 -17.36
C TYR A 96 1.26 -23.54 -18.50
N CYS A 97 0.96 -23.97 -19.73
CA CYS A 97 0.94 -23.09 -20.89
C CYS A 97 -0.21 -22.06 -20.84
N SER A 98 -1.32 -22.38 -20.17
CA SER A 98 -2.52 -21.55 -20.10
C SER A 98 -3.34 -21.81 -18.82
N ASN A 99 -4.24 -20.88 -18.47
CA ASN A 99 -5.19 -21.06 -17.37
C ASN A 99 -6.10 -22.28 -17.59
N GLN A 100 -6.44 -22.59 -18.84
CA GLN A 100 -7.24 -23.79 -19.14
C GLN A 100 -6.54 -25.07 -18.72
N CYS A 101 -5.21 -25.14 -18.87
CA CYS A 101 -4.43 -26.28 -18.38
C CYS A 101 -4.31 -26.31 -16.85
N VAL A 102 -4.43 -25.17 -16.18
CA VAL A 102 -4.52 -25.08 -14.71
C VAL A 102 -5.85 -25.65 -14.21
N TYR A 103 -6.95 -25.36 -14.89
CA TYR A 103 -8.28 -25.80 -14.43
C TYR A 103 -8.58 -27.28 -14.70
N LYS A 104 -7.83 -27.93 -15.61
CA LYS A 104 -7.96 -29.36 -15.89
C LYS A 104 -7.43 -30.28 -14.78
N ARG A 105 -6.60 -29.78 -13.87
CA ARG A 105 -6.08 -30.58 -12.75
C ARG A 105 -7.01 -30.51 -11.56
N GLU A 106 -7.17 -31.66 -10.91
CA GLU A 106 -7.80 -31.72 -9.61
C GLU A 106 -6.92 -31.02 -8.55
N PRO A 107 -7.45 -30.02 -7.83
CA PRO A 107 -6.72 -29.39 -6.74
C PRO A 107 -6.48 -30.40 -5.61
N TRP A 108 -5.27 -30.43 -5.05
CA TRP A 108 -4.90 -31.26 -3.88
C TRP A 108 -5.77 -31.03 -2.63
N ASN A 109 -6.56 -29.96 -2.62
CA ASN A 109 -7.48 -29.55 -1.57
C ASN A 109 -8.96 -29.72 -1.95
N LYS A 110 -9.29 -30.35 -3.09
CA LYS A 110 -10.69 -30.65 -3.44
C LYS A 110 -11.32 -31.52 -2.36
N GLY A 111 -12.49 -31.11 -1.87
CA GLY A 111 -13.20 -31.78 -0.78
C GLY A 111 -12.59 -31.60 0.61
N LYS A 112 -11.41 -30.96 0.75
CA LYS A 112 -10.86 -30.62 2.06
C LYS A 112 -11.51 -29.34 2.56
N THR A 113 -12.18 -29.42 3.70
CA THR A 113 -12.82 -28.26 4.30
C THR A 113 -11.79 -27.42 5.05
N GLN A 114 -11.89 -26.09 4.90
CA GLN A 114 -10.97 -25.14 5.55
C GLN A 114 -11.06 -25.21 7.09
N TYR A 115 -12.11 -25.84 7.64
CA TYR A 115 -12.35 -25.99 9.07
C TYR A 115 -11.27 -26.76 9.83
N GLN A 116 -10.45 -27.56 9.13
CA GLN A 116 -9.36 -28.31 9.74
C GLN A 116 -8.19 -27.42 10.21
N ASN A 117 -8.10 -26.17 9.74
CA ASN A 117 -7.03 -25.22 10.12
C ASN A 117 -7.58 -23.96 10.80
N LEU A 118 -8.75 -24.05 11.46
CA LEU A 118 -9.35 -22.94 12.20
C LEU A 118 -9.17 -23.11 13.71
N GLY A 119 -9.07 -21.97 14.41
CA GLY A 119 -8.97 -21.94 15.86
C GLY A 119 -7.88 -22.88 16.34
N GLU A 120 -8.19 -23.72 17.32
CA GLU A 120 -7.24 -24.63 17.97
C GLU A 120 -6.63 -25.69 17.07
N LYS A 121 -7.28 -25.97 15.93
CA LYS A 121 -6.77 -26.94 14.96
C LYS A 121 -5.64 -26.35 14.10
N ASN A 122 -5.43 -25.04 14.13
CA ASN A 122 -4.32 -24.41 13.43
C ASN A 122 -3.05 -24.50 14.30
N PRO A 123 -1.94 -25.09 13.83
CA PRO A 123 -0.70 -25.17 14.61
C PRO A 123 -0.09 -23.80 14.93
N ASN A 124 -0.46 -22.76 14.19
CA ASN A 124 -0.07 -21.37 14.48
C ASN A 124 -1.08 -20.63 15.37
N TRP A 125 -2.09 -21.31 15.93
CA TRP A 125 -3.05 -20.69 16.84
C TRP A 125 -2.40 -20.35 18.17
N GLN A 126 -2.64 -19.12 18.63
CA GLN A 126 -2.03 -18.59 19.85
C GLN A 126 -3.11 -18.28 20.89
N GLY A 127 -4.09 -19.16 21.09
CA GLY A 127 -5.12 -19.01 22.13
C GLY A 127 -6.11 -17.87 21.88
N GLY A 128 -6.38 -17.51 20.63
CA GLY A 128 -7.45 -16.56 20.31
C GLY A 128 -7.18 -15.09 20.68
N LYS A 129 -5.91 -14.63 20.61
CA LYS A 129 -5.47 -13.23 20.88
C LYS A 129 -6.26 -12.12 20.15
N THR A 130 -7.04 -12.44 19.13
CA THR A 130 -7.86 -11.48 18.40
C THR A 130 -9.01 -10.99 19.27
N LYS A 131 -9.04 -9.68 19.57
CA LYS A 131 -10.13 -9.03 20.32
C LYS A 131 -11.51 -9.40 19.77
N GLU A 132 -12.47 -9.61 20.66
CA GLU A 132 -13.86 -9.95 20.32
C GLU A 132 -14.46 -9.00 19.28
N THR A 133 -14.32 -7.69 19.50
CA THR A 133 -14.86 -6.68 18.57
C THR A 133 -14.27 -6.76 17.17
N LYS A 134 -13.04 -7.25 17.02
CA LYS A 134 -12.43 -7.52 15.71
C LYS A 134 -12.96 -8.82 15.10
N ARG A 135 -13.19 -9.85 15.92
CA ARG A 135 -13.81 -11.11 15.47
C ARG A 135 -15.22 -10.88 14.95
N ILE A 136 -16.05 -10.13 15.69
CA ILE A 136 -17.45 -9.86 15.32
C ILE A 136 -17.51 -9.05 14.02
N ARG A 137 -16.65 -8.06 13.83
CA ARG A 137 -16.58 -7.31 12.56
C ARG A 137 -16.15 -8.15 11.35
N ALA A 138 -15.61 -9.35 11.57
CA ALA A 138 -15.25 -10.27 10.49
C ALA A 138 -16.37 -11.27 10.15
N THR A 139 -17.47 -11.30 10.90
CA THR A 139 -18.55 -12.26 10.69
C THR A 139 -19.44 -11.89 9.50
N VAL A 140 -20.30 -12.83 9.11
CA VAL A 140 -21.26 -12.62 8.02
C VAL A 140 -22.34 -11.63 8.43
N GLU A 141 -22.77 -11.68 9.69
CA GLU A 141 -23.78 -10.78 10.27
C GLU A 141 -23.33 -9.32 10.16
N TYR A 142 -22.07 -9.02 10.50
CA TYR A 142 -21.53 -7.66 10.34
C TYR A 142 -21.50 -7.21 8.88
N LYS A 143 -21.14 -8.11 7.95
CA LYS A 143 -21.14 -7.80 6.51
C LYS A 143 -22.54 -7.49 6.02
N ASN A 144 -23.52 -8.29 6.43
CA ASN A 144 -24.93 -8.10 6.09
C ASN A 144 -25.46 -6.80 6.67
N TRP A 145 -25.21 -6.52 7.96
CA TRP A 145 -25.56 -5.26 8.60
C TRP A 145 -24.97 -4.06 7.84
N ARG A 146 -23.68 -4.11 7.51
CA ARG A 146 -23.01 -3.03 6.75
C ARG A 146 -23.67 -2.80 5.39
N ILE A 147 -24.02 -3.87 4.68
CA ILE A 147 -24.71 -3.78 3.39
C ILE A 147 -26.10 -3.17 3.59
N ASN A 148 -26.86 -3.62 4.60
CA ASN A 148 -28.20 -3.10 4.89
C ASN A 148 -28.19 -1.60 5.19
N VAL A 149 -27.22 -1.11 5.98
CA VAL A 149 -27.04 0.32 6.25
C VAL A 149 -26.77 1.10 4.96
N PHE A 150 -25.87 0.58 4.11
CA PHE A 150 -25.56 1.23 2.83
C PHE A 150 -26.74 1.23 1.87
N THR A 151 -27.46 0.11 1.78
CA THR A 151 -28.64 -0.01 0.91
C THR A 151 -29.76 0.92 1.36
N ARG A 152 -30.04 1.01 2.67
CA ARG A 152 -31.02 1.95 3.22
C ARG A 152 -30.69 3.40 2.83
N ASP A 153 -29.42 3.76 2.91
CA ASP A 153 -28.94 5.12 2.65
C ASP A 153 -28.66 5.39 1.17
N ASP A 154 -29.03 4.48 0.26
CA ASP A 154 -28.67 4.51 -1.18
C ASP A 154 -27.18 4.87 -1.41
N PHE A 155 -26.30 4.25 -0.63
CA PHE A 155 -24.86 4.48 -0.66
C PHE A 155 -24.49 5.98 -0.57
N THR A 156 -25.28 6.75 0.18
CA THR A 156 -25.11 8.19 0.31
C THR A 156 -24.67 8.56 1.72
N CYS A 157 -23.63 9.40 1.81
CA CYS A 157 -23.16 9.93 3.08
C CYS A 157 -24.26 10.77 3.75
N GLN A 158 -24.74 10.32 4.91
CA GLN A 158 -25.84 10.96 5.63
C GLN A 158 -25.48 12.32 6.26
N SER A 159 -24.19 12.68 6.28
CA SER A 159 -23.73 13.97 6.79
C SER A 159 -23.54 15.03 5.70
N CYS A 160 -23.17 14.63 4.47
CA CYS A 160 -22.82 15.59 3.42
C CYS A 160 -23.53 15.35 2.08
N GLY A 161 -24.38 14.32 1.96
CA GLY A 161 -25.13 14.00 0.74
C GLY A 161 -24.32 13.38 -0.41
N ASN A 162 -23.02 13.14 -0.24
CA ASN A 162 -22.21 12.57 -1.33
C ASN A 162 -22.52 11.08 -1.50
N ARG A 163 -22.91 10.69 -2.72
CA ARG A 163 -23.18 9.31 -3.10
C ARG A 163 -21.93 8.60 -3.61
N GLY A 164 -21.67 7.40 -3.10
CA GLY A 164 -20.55 6.53 -3.51
C GLY A 164 -19.19 6.91 -2.92
N GLY A 165 -18.12 6.35 -3.51
CA GLY A 165 -16.74 6.53 -3.07
C GLY A 165 -16.36 5.67 -1.85
N ASN A 166 -15.47 6.19 -1.00
CA ASN A 166 -14.99 5.47 0.19
C ASN A 166 -15.92 5.70 1.39
N LEU A 167 -16.95 4.86 1.49
CA LEU A 167 -17.98 4.90 2.52
C LEU A 167 -17.68 3.94 3.68
N ASN A 168 -18.06 4.37 4.89
CA ASN A 168 -17.98 3.62 6.13
C ASN A 168 -19.38 3.51 6.73
N ALA A 169 -19.70 2.35 7.28
CA ALA A 169 -20.87 2.20 8.14
C ALA A 169 -20.40 2.52 9.56
N ASP A 170 -20.79 3.70 10.03
CA ASP A 170 -20.53 4.16 11.39
C ASP A 170 -21.70 3.74 12.29
N HIS A 171 -21.40 3.40 13.54
CA HIS A 171 -22.42 3.16 14.55
C HIS A 171 -22.71 4.48 15.27
N GLU A 172 -23.98 4.88 15.37
CA GLU A 172 -24.38 6.06 16.14
C GLU A 172 -24.10 5.85 17.64
N LEU A 173 -24.47 4.68 18.16
CA LEU A 173 -24.12 4.20 19.49
C LEU A 173 -22.88 3.30 19.43
N PRO A 174 -21.82 3.58 20.21
CA PRO A 174 -20.55 2.86 20.11
C PRO A 174 -20.70 1.34 20.17
N PHE A 175 -20.19 0.67 19.13
CA PHE A 175 -20.18 -0.80 18.97
C PHE A 175 -19.65 -1.58 20.20
N ALA A 176 -18.72 -0.98 20.96
CA ALA A 176 -18.12 -1.59 22.13
C ALA A 176 -19.02 -1.51 23.38
N LEU A 177 -19.84 -0.46 23.50
CA LEU A 177 -20.65 -0.18 24.70
C LEU A 177 -22.06 -0.74 24.58
N PHE A 178 -22.60 -0.87 23.36
CA PHE A 178 -23.96 -1.33 23.13
C PHE A 178 -23.95 -2.64 22.31
N PRO A 179 -23.62 -3.78 22.93
CA PRO A 179 -23.52 -5.06 22.23
C PRO A 179 -24.83 -5.50 21.57
N ASP A 180 -25.97 -5.20 22.20
CA ASP A 180 -27.29 -5.58 21.71
C ASP A 180 -27.70 -4.79 20.46
N LEU A 181 -27.11 -3.61 20.24
CA LEU A 181 -27.43 -2.72 19.13
C LEU A 181 -26.40 -2.81 17.98
N ARG A 182 -25.46 -3.74 18.02
CA ARG A 182 -24.36 -3.87 17.03
C ARG A 182 -24.87 -4.08 15.61
N PHE A 183 -26.00 -4.77 15.47
CA PHE A 183 -26.59 -5.16 14.20
C PHE A 183 -27.95 -4.51 13.93
N GLU A 184 -28.36 -3.57 14.78
CA GLU A 184 -29.52 -2.74 14.50
C GLU A 184 -29.21 -1.78 13.36
N VAL A 185 -29.98 -1.86 12.28
CA VAL A 185 -29.76 -1.03 11.09
C VAL A 185 -29.95 0.45 11.43
N LEU A 186 -30.91 0.76 12.30
CA LEU A 186 -31.16 2.12 12.78
C LEU A 186 -29.99 2.69 13.60
N ASN A 187 -29.17 1.84 14.21
CA ASN A 187 -27.94 2.25 14.89
C ASN A 187 -26.77 2.49 13.90
N GLY A 188 -26.97 2.23 12.61
CA GLY A 188 -25.98 2.47 11.57
C GLY A 188 -26.26 3.73 10.76
N ARG A 189 -25.19 4.40 10.31
CA ARG A 189 -25.24 5.48 9.32
C ARG A 189 -24.11 5.35 8.30
N THR A 190 -24.41 5.65 7.04
CA THR A 190 -23.41 5.71 5.97
C THR A 190 -22.67 7.04 6.01
N LEU A 191 -21.34 7.02 6.15
CA LEU A 191 -20.51 8.22 6.15
C LEU A 191 -19.30 8.09 5.23
N CYS A 192 -18.97 9.16 4.50
CA CYS A 192 -17.68 9.24 3.81
C CYS A 192 -16.54 9.34 4.83
N GLY A 193 -15.32 8.98 4.43
CA GLY A 193 -14.16 9.03 5.35
C GLY A 193 -13.92 10.40 5.99
N GLY A 194 -14.27 11.50 5.31
CA GLY A 194 -14.15 12.86 5.82
C GLY A 194 -15.14 13.18 6.95
N CYS A 195 -16.41 12.81 6.77
CA CYS A 195 -17.45 12.99 7.78
C CYS A 195 -17.29 12.02 8.94
N HIS A 196 -16.95 10.76 8.66
CA HIS A 196 -16.75 9.74 9.68
C HIS A 196 -15.67 10.15 10.70
N ARG A 197 -14.59 10.80 10.26
CA ARG A 197 -13.53 11.29 11.19
C ARG A 197 -13.99 12.40 12.14
N LYS A 198 -15.13 13.04 11.88
CA LYS A 198 -15.66 14.15 12.69
C LYS A 198 -16.67 13.67 13.74
N THR A 199 -17.02 12.39 13.74
CA THR A 199 -17.98 11.84 14.71
C THR A 199 -17.32 11.61 16.06
N ASP A 200 -18.10 11.74 17.14
CA ASP A 200 -17.64 11.42 18.49
C ASP A 200 -17.34 9.93 18.67
N THR A 201 -17.86 9.08 17.78
CA THR A 201 -17.66 7.63 17.74
C THR A 201 -16.35 7.22 17.06
N TYR A 202 -15.66 8.15 16.39
CA TYR A 202 -14.45 7.85 15.64
C TYR A 202 -13.25 7.55 16.55
N GLY A 203 -12.57 6.44 16.28
CA GLY A 203 -11.33 6.06 16.97
C GLY A 203 -11.54 5.80 18.47
N ASN A 204 -10.83 6.54 19.32
CA ASN A 204 -10.95 6.45 20.78
C ASN A 204 -11.65 7.67 21.40
N ALA A 205 -12.27 8.55 20.58
CA ALA A 205 -12.86 9.80 21.05
C ALA A 205 -13.98 9.61 22.08
N TYR A 206 -14.63 8.44 22.12
CA TYR A 206 -15.69 8.11 23.09
C TYR A 206 -15.17 7.74 24.48
N ARG A 207 -13.91 7.31 24.65
CA ARG A 207 -13.38 6.84 25.96
C ARG A 207 -13.13 7.96 26.98
N THR A 208 -13.30 9.22 26.58
CA THR A 208 -13.14 10.39 27.47
C THR A 208 -14.48 10.96 27.93
N ARG A 209 -15.62 10.43 27.47
CA ARG A 209 -16.98 10.96 27.74
C ARG A 209 -17.98 9.88 28.15
N ASP A 210 -17.53 8.90 28.94
CA ASP A 210 -18.33 7.73 29.35
C ASP A 210 -19.68 8.09 30.03
N LEU A 211 -19.82 9.26 30.67
CA LEU A 211 -21.07 9.65 31.36
C LEU A 211 -22.15 10.30 30.48
N HIS A 212 -21.80 11.03 29.43
CA HIS A 212 -22.78 11.89 28.74
C HIS A 212 -23.62 11.15 27.69
N LEU A 213 -23.08 10.06 27.11
CA LEU A 213 -23.77 9.25 26.11
C LEU A 213 -24.79 8.29 26.73
N MET A 214 -24.56 7.77 27.94
CA MET A 214 -25.59 6.98 28.63
C MET A 214 -26.78 7.84 29.06
N ASN A 215 -26.55 9.08 29.50
CA ASN A 215 -27.63 9.96 29.96
C ASN A 215 -28.51 10.57 28.86
N LYS A 216 -28.16 10.41 27.57
CA LYS A 216 -28.92 11.01 26.45
C LYS A 216 -29.96 10.06 25.84
N PHE A 217 -29.86 8.77 26.13
CA PHE A 217 -30.72 7.73 25.55
C PHE A 217 -31.59 6.98 26.59
N TYR A 218 -31.39 7.25 27.88
CA TYR A 218 -32.16 6.67 29.00
C TYR A 218 -32.95 7.72 29.81
N VAL A 219 -33.22 8.90 29.24
CA VAL A 219 -34.11 9.94 29.80
C VAL A 219 -35.28 10.15 28.86
#